data_AF-A0A1F8TLM7-F1
#
_entry.id   AF-A0A1F8TLM7-F1
#
_cell.length_a   1.000
_cell.length_b   1.000
_cell.length_c   1.000
_cell.angle_alpha   90.00
_cell.angle_beta   90.00
_cell.angle_gamma   90.00
#
_symmetry.space_group_name_H-M   'P 1'
#
loop_
_entity.id
_entity.type
_entity.pdbx_description
1 polymer ?
#
loop_
_entity_poly.entity_id
_entity_poly.type
_entity_poly.pdbx_seq_one_letter_code
_entity_poly.pdbx_strand_id
1 'polypeptide(L)'
;MAFDYEAGYSGEMDAAASAVLEHLLGRGASLALVSTSATGPALAERFMANLNQQPERVNNPYTNYANLGYIPGGSIGLYSLAKSPRQSLPYDLQGVDVWASGPLSSVNGIADFSLVLVLVSDPETARAWVEQVGPTLRQDGAVLAMVASAQTAPLVQPYFSGNPRQVEALISGLAGGGAYENASASNGPARRVWDAYSLGLVVSVFVILVGTALDVTYKALLPGKKGK
;
A
#
# COMPACT_ATOMS: atom_id res chain seq x y z
N MET A 1 1.17 9.98 -4.53
CA MET A 1 1.15 8.72 -3.78
C MET A 1 0.95 9.02 -2.31
N ALA A 2 0.00 8.35 -1.66
CA ALA A 2 -0.24 8.50 -0.24
C ALA A 2 0.27 7.28 0.55
N PHE A 3 1.01 7.53 1.64
CA PHE A 3 1.53 6.53 2.57
C PHE A 3 0.67 6.50 3.83
N ASP A 4 -0.56 6.00 3.70
CA ASP A 4 -1.59 5.96 4.75
C ASP A 4 -1.71 4.59 5.43
N TYR A 5 -0.56 4.08 5.86
CA TYR A 5 -0.49 2.90 6.72
C TYR A 5 0.35 3.17 7.95
N GLU A 6 0.05 2.44 9.01
CA GLU A 6 0.80 2.56 10.26
C GLU A 6 2.05 1.68 10.26
N ALA A 7 3.06 2.04 11.05
CA ALA A 7 4.34 1.33 11.10
C ALA A 7 4.21 -0.19 11.34
N GLY A 8 3.19 -0.62 12.09
CA GLY A 8 2.90 -2.04 12.33
C GLY A 8 2.54 -2.84 11.07
N TYR A 9 2.05 -2.19 10.02
CA TYR A 9 1.73 -2.83 8.74
C TYR A 9 2.87 -2.74 7.72
N SER A 10 3.97 -2.07 8.05
CA SER A 10 5.05 -1.83 7.09
C SER A 10 5.63 -3.07 6.45
N GLY A 11 5.77 -4.18 7.18
CA GLY A 11 6.27 -5.43 6.59
C GLY A 11 5.40 -5.94 5.43
N GLU A 12 4.07 -5.84 5.56
CA GLU A 12 3.13 -6.19 4.50
C GLU A 12 3.09 -5.11 3.41
N MET A 13 2.89 -3.86 3.81
CA MET A 13 2.63 -2.76 2.88
C MET A 13 3.86 -2.41 2.04
N ASP A 14 5.04 -2.40 2.66
CA ASP A 14 6.29 -2.15 1.95
C ASP A 14 6.49 -3.24 0.89
N ALA A 15 6.26 -4.50 1.27
CA ALA A 15 6.40 -5.63 0.36
C ALA A 15 5.38 -5.58 -0.79
N ALA A 16 4.09 -5.38 -0.47
CA ALA A 16 3.01 -5.37 -1.45
C ALA A 16 3.12 -4.22 -2.48
N ALA A 17 3.68 -3.07 -2.08
CA ALA A 17 3.81 -1.90 -2.93
C ALA A 17 5.15 -1.80 -3.68
N SER A 18 6.21 -2.51 -3.24
CA SER A 18 7.58 -2.38 -3.80
C SER A 18 7.62 -2.49 -5.32
N ALA A 19 7.06 -3.57 -5.87
CA ALA A 19 7.05 -3.81 -7.32
C ALA A 19 6.27 -2.74 -8.11
N VAL A 20 5.19 -2.22 -7.52
CA VAL A 20 4.39 -1.14 -8.14
C VAL A 20 5.23 0.12 -8.23
N LEU A 21 5.92 0.47 -7.14
CA LEU A 21 6.72 1.68 -7.07
C LEU A 21 7.93 1.62 -7.99
N GLU A 22 8.65 0.52 -7.97
CA GLU A 22 9.76 0.28 -8.90
C GLU A 22 9.30 0.35 -10.35
N HIS A 23 8.13 -0.20 -10.67
CA HIS A 23 7.60 -0.14 -12.02
C HIS A 23 7.23 1.29 -12.43
N LEU A 24 6.61 2.08 -11.56
CA LEU A 24 6.29 3.49 -11.83
C LEU A 24 7.56 4.34 -12.00
N LEU A 25 8.49 4.22 -11.06
CA LEU A 25 9.76 4.96 -11.08
C LEU A 25 10.64 4.53 -12.26
N GLY A 26 10.65 3.23 -12.61
CA GLY A 26 11.34 2.69 -13.78
C GLY A 26 10.79 3.20 -15.11
N ARG A 27 9.53 3.65 -15.15
CA ARG A 27 8.93 4.37 -16.29
C ARG A 27 9.18 5.88 -16.27
N GLY A 28 9.99 6.37 -15.33
CA GLY A 28 10.32 7.79 -15.19
C GLY A 28 9.25 8.63 -14.50
N ALA A 29 8.27 8.02 -13.82
CA ALA A 29 7.22 8.76 -13.12
C ALA A 29 7.81 9.62 -11.99
N SER A 30 7.49 10.92 -11.95
CA SER A 30 7.81 11.77 -10.81
C SER A 30 6.75 11.63 -9.72
N LEU A 31 7.17 11.40 -8.48
CA LEU A 31 6.25 11.11 -7.38
C LEU A 31 6.11 12.30 -6.42
N ALA A 32 4.87 12.69 -6.11
CA ALA A 32 4.57 13.46 -4.91
C ALA A 32 4.12 12.50 -3.80
N LEU A 33 4.80 12.50 -2.66
CA LEU A 33 4.49 11.64 -1.51
C LEU A 33 3.75 12.46 -0.47
N VAL A 34 2.64 11.93 0.05
CA VAL A 34 1.80 12.56 1.07
C VAL A 34 1.34 11.53 2.08
N SER A 35 0.78 11.97 3.20
CA SER A 35 0.12 11.08 4.16
C SER A 35 -0.90 11.85 5.00
N THR A 36 -2.02 11.22 5.33
CA THR A 36 -2.97 11.64 6.38
C THR A 36 -2.69 11.01 7.74
N SER A 37 -1.67 10.15 7.84
CA SER A 37 -1.07 9.73 9.11
C SER A 37 0.18 10.57 9.43
N ALA A 38 0.33 10.96 10.70
CA ALA A 38 1.48 11.74 11.16
C ALA A 38 2.82 10.99 11.02
N THR A 39 2.80 9.65 11.00
CA THR A 39 4.01 8.83 10.82
C THR A 39 4.33 8.56 9.35
N GLY A 40 3.35 8.70 8.45
CA GLY A 40 3.48 8.35 7.04
C GLY A 40 4.59 9.07 6.28
N PRO A 41 4.92 10.36 6.52
CA PRO A 41 6.05 11.00 5.83
C PRO A 41 7.38 10.30 6.11
N ALA A 42 7.61 9.86 7.35
CA ALA A 42 8.81 9.11 7.72
C ALA A 42 8.81 7.69 7.14
N LEU A 43 7.63 7.06 7.06
CA LEU A 43 7.48 5.75 6.41
C LEU A 43 7.78 5.84 4.90
N ALA A 44 7.33 6.92 4.24
CA ALA A 44 7.62 7.19 2.84
C ALA A 44 9.13 7.36 2.59
N GLU A 45 9.83 8.17 3.40
CA GLU A 45 11.29 8.31 3.29
C GLU A 45 12.01 6.98 3.51
N ARG A 46 11.60 6.22 4.53
CA ARG A 46 12.20 4.90 4.80
C ARG A 46 11.98 3.94 3.63
N PHE A 47 10.78 3.93 3.05
CA PHE A 47 10.46 3.10 1.88
C PHE A 47 11.38 3.46 0.71
N MET A 48 11.50 4.76 0.38
CA MET A 48 12.37 5.23 -0.70
C MET A 48 13.85 4.93 -0.43
N ALA A 49 14.31 5.09 0.81
CA ALA A 49 15.66 4.73 1.22
C ALA A 49 15.93 3.23 1.02
N ASN A 50 14.98 2.37 1.43
CA ASN A 50 15.09 0.92 1.24
C ASN A 50 15.15 0.53 -0.24
N LEU A 51 14.35 1.16 -1.10
CA LEU A 51 14.42 0.94 -2.55
C LEU A 51 15.79 1.35 -3.13
N ASN A 52 16.33 2.48 -2.68
CA ASN A 52 17.61 3.00 -3.15
C ASN A 52 18.83 2.23 -2.61
N GLN A 53 18.66 1.44 -1.55
CA GLN A 53 19.70 0.55 -1.02
C GLN A 53 19.84 -0.77 -1.78
N GLN A 54 18.93 -1.07 -2.72
CA GLN A 54 19.05 -2.26 -3.54
C GLN A 54 20.33 -2.23 -4.40
N PRO A 55 21.02 -3.37 -4.62
CA PRO A 55 22.31 -3.39 -5.33
C PRO A 55 22.30 -2.71 -6.70
N GLU A 56 21.20 -2.83 -7.42
CA GLU A 56 21.02 -2.20 -8.75
C GLU A 56 20.81 -0.68 -8.70
N ARG A 57 20.45 -0.14 -7.53
CA ARG A 57 20.07 1.26 -7.32
C ARG A 57 21.09 2.06 -6.52
N VAL A 58 22.05 1.43 -5.84
CA VAL A 58 23.11 2.12 -5.08
C VAL A 58 23.84 3.19 -5.91
N ASN A 59 24.12 2.90 -7.19
CA ASN A 59 24.83 3.83 -8.09
C ASN A 59 23.90 4.70 -8.95
N ASN A 60 22.59 4.47 -8.90
CA ASN A 60 21.59 5.22 -9.65
C ASN A 60 20.26 5.28 -8.86
N PRO A 61 20.25 6.05 -7.75
CA PRO A 61 19.10 6.12 -6.87
C PRO A 61 17.93 6.81 -7.57
N TYR A 62 16.72 6.43 -7.21
CA TYR A 62 15.53 7.20 -7.55
C TYR A 62 15.56 8.52 -6.81
N THR A 63 15.57 9.63 -7.55
CA THR A 63 15.57 11.00 -7.03
C THR A 63 14.36 11.81 -7.51
N ASN A 64 13.56 11.26 -8.41
CA ASN A 64 12.37 11.86 -8.98
C ASN A 64 11.15 11.74 -8.05
N TYR A 65 11.31 12.12 -6.78
CA TYR A 65 10.23 12.19 -5.82
C TYR A 65 10.36 13.40 -4.91
N ALA A 66 9.23 13.90 -4.42
CA ALA A 66 9.15 14.96 -3.42
C ALA A 66 8.18 14.53 -2.33
N ASN A 67 8.60 14.58 -1.07
CA ASN A 67 7.76 14.26 0.06
C ASN A 67 7.16 15.54 0.64
N LEU A 68 5.87 15.73 0.38
CA LEU A 68 5.11 16.92 0.80
C LEU A 68 4.63 16.81 2.25
N GLY A 69 4.82 15.65 2.88
CA GLY A 69 4.56 15.46 4.30
C GLY A 69 3.12 15.13 4.66
N TYR A 70 2.73 15.60 5.84
CA TYR A 70 1.50 15.24 6.51
C TYR A 70 0.36 16.21 6.16
N ILE A 71 -0.81 15.66 5.83
CA ILE A 71 -2.06 16.36 5.57
C ILE A 71 -2.87 16.40 6.88
N PRO A 72 -2.92 17.53 7.59
CA PRO A 72 -3.69 17.64 8.82
C PRO A 72 -5.20 17.71 8.53
N GLY A 73 -6.01 17.27 9.50
CA GLY A 73 -7.47 17.44 9.47
C GLY A 73 -8.27 16.27 8.88
N GLY A 74 -7.66 15.10 8.72
CA GLY A 74 -8.34 13.87 8.28
C GLY A 74 -9.10 14.07 6.97
N SER A 75 -10.38 13.70 6.94
CA SER A 75 -11.24 13.87 5.76
C SER A 75 -11.35 15.33 5.27
N ILE A 76 -11.32 16.32 6.17
CA ILE A 76 -11.34 17.74 5.78
C ILE A 76 -10.02 18.14 5.12
N GLY A 77 -8.91 17.61 5.64
CA GLY A 77 -7.59 17.76 5.04
C GLY A 77 -7.53 17.20 3.63
N LEU A 78 -8.08 15.99 3.42
CA LEU A 78 -8.20 15.38 2.10
C LEU A 78 -9.09 16.18 1.15
N TYR A 79 -10.21 16.72 1.64
CA TYR A 79 -11.05 17.60 0.84
C TYR A 79 -10.30 18.87 0.41
N SER A 80 -9.56 19.49 1.34
CA SER A 80 -8.70 20.65 1.05
C SER A 80 -7.66 20.31 -0.01
N LEU A 81 -6.97 19.18 0.15
CA LEU A 81 -5.99 18.69 -0.82
C LEU A 81 -6.61 18.47 -2.20
N ALA A 82 -7.82 17.90 -2.26
CA ALA A 82 -8.52 17.67 -3.52
C ALA A 82 -8.85 18.98 -4.26
N LYS A 83 -9.11 20.06 -3.52
CA LYS A 83 -9.44 21.37 -4.10
C LYS A 83 -8.21 22.21 -4.45
N SER A 84 -7.22 22.25 -3.57
CA SER A 84 -6.09 23.18 -3.67
C SER A 84 -4.78 22.56 -3.14
N PRO A 85 -4.20 21.57 -3.84
CA PRO A 85 -3.04 20.83 -3.32
C PRO A 85 -1.83 21.74 -3.01
N ARG A 86 -1.59 22.76 -3.83
CA ARG A 86 -0.53 23.76 -3.62
C ARG A 86 -0.68 24.56 -2.32
N GLN A 87 -1.93 24.86 -1.96
CA GLN A 87 -2.24 25.63 -0.75
C GLN A 87 -2.22 24.73 0.50
N SER A 88 -2.65 23.47 0.36
CA SER A 88 -2.67 22.51 1.45
C SER A 88 -1.25 22.07 1.84
N LEU A 89 -0.36 21.88 0.88
CA LEU A 89 1.01 21.39 1.08
C LEU A 89 2.02 22.21 0.25
N PRO A 90 2.36 23.44 0.66
CA PRO A 90 3.17 24.36 -0.15
C PRO A 90 4.66 23.97 -0.25
N TYR A 91 5.17 23.15 0.66
CA TYR A 91 6.59 22.81 0.75
C TYR A 91 6.78 21.30 0.92
N ASP A 92 7.95 20.81 0.54
CA ASP A 92 8.41 19.47 0.94
C ASP A 92 8.92 19.44 2.40
N LEU A 93 9.33 18.26 2.86
CA LEU A 93 9.91 18.07 4.19
C LEU A 93 11.19 18.89 4.46
N GLN A 94 11.86 19.36 3.41
CA GLN A 94 13.06 20.19 3.50
C GLN A 94 12.75 21.70 3.43
N GLY A 95 11.47 22.07 3.28
CA GLY A 95 11.03 23.46 3.17
C GLY A 95 11.20 24.05 1.77
N VAL A 96 11.42 23.23 0.74
CA VAL A 96 11.55 23.68 -0.65
C VAL A 96 10.16 23.84 -1.27
N ASP A 97 9.95 24.94 -1.99
CA ASP A 97 8.76 25.13 -2.81
C ASP A 97 8.86 24.28 -4.08
N VAL A 98 8.25 23.10 -4.02
CA VAL A 98 8.20 22.12 -5.10
C VAL A 98 7.21 22.50 -6.21
N TRP A 99 6.36 23.51 -6.01
CA TRP A 99 5.38 23.96 -7.00
C TRP A 99 5.95 25.07 -7.89
N ALA A 100 6.99 25.77 -7.43
CA ALA A 100 7.67 26.80 -8.22
C ALA A 100 8.55 26.22 -9.34
N SER A 101 9.05 24.99 -9.20
CA SER A 101 9.98 24.38 -10.16
C SER A 101 9.89 22.86 -10.18
N GLY A 102 10.42 22.23 -11.24
CA GLY A 102 10.44 20.78 -11.36
C GLY A 102 9.10 20.16 -11.79
N PRO A 103 8.90 18.84 -11.58
CA PRO A 103 7.77 18.09 -12.15
C PRO A 103 6.39 18.52 -11.66
N LEU A 104 6.30 19.16 -10.49
CA LEU A 104 5.03 19.60 -9.91
C LEU A 104 4.62 21.02 -10.33
N SER A 105 5.49 21.75 -11.03
CA SER A 105 5.21 23.13 -11.46
C SER A 105 4.00 23.25 -12.41
N SER A 106 3.69 22.20 -13.16
CA SER A 106 2.51 22.12 -14.04
C SER A 106 1.24 21.62 -13.34
N VAL A 107 1.32 21.15 -12.09
CA VAL A 107 0.19 20.55 -11.36
C VAL A 107 -0.56 21.62 -10.58
N ASN A 108 -1.76 22.00 -11.00
CA ASN A 108 -2.63 22.99 -10.35
C ASN A 108 -3.69 22.35 -9.45
N GLY A 109 -4.17 21.15 -9.80
CA GLY A 109 -5.17 20.39 -9.05
C GLY A 109 -4.78 18.93 -8.89
N ILE A 110 -5.50 18.20 -8.03
CA ILE A 110 -5.23 16.78 -7.79
C ILE A 110 -5.49 15.91 -9.03
N ALA A 111 -6.34 16.38 -9.94
CA ALA A 111 -6.64 15.72 -11.19
C ALA A 111 -5.56 15.89 -12.28
N ASP A 112 -4.60 16.81 -12.09
CA ASP A 112 -3.46 16.95 -13.02
C ASP A 112 -2.44 15.81 -12.84
N PHE A 113 -2.54 15.04 -11.75
CA PHE A 113 -1.79 13.81 -11.58
C PHE A 113 -2.37 12.70 -12.47
N SER A 114 -1.53 12.03 -13.23
CA SER A 114 -1.93 10.87 -14.04
C SER A 114 -2.43 9.69 -13.19
N LEU A 115 -2.01 9.61 -11.93
CA LEU A 115 -2.37 8.55 -11.00
C LEU A 115 -2.29 9.04 -9.54
N VAL A 116 -3.37 8.83 -8.80
CA VAL A 116 -3.38 8.90 -7.34
C VAL A 116 -3.38 7.47 -6.80
N LEU A 117 -2.22 7.04 -6.28
CA LEU A 117 -2.03 5.73 -5.66
C LEU A 117 -1.98 5.88 -4.14
N VAL A 118 -2.85 5.17 -3.42
CA VAL A 118 -2.95 5.19 -1.96
C VAL A 118 -2.50 3.85 -1.39
N LEU A 119 -1.47 3.85 -0.54
CA LEU A 119 -1.08 2.70 0.28
C LEU A 119 -1.82 2.81 1.61
N VAL A 120 -2.71 1.88 1.92
CA VAL A 120 -3.64 2.04 3.05
C VAL A 120 -3.79 0.78 3.90
N SER A 121 -3.69 0.95 5.23
CA SER A 121 -3.95 -0.14 6.18
C SER A 121 -5.24 0.02 6.99
N ASP A 122 -5.90 1.17 6.92
CA ASP A 122 -7.10 1.50 7.67
C ASP A 122 -8.34 1.70 6.74
N PRO A 123 -9.47 0.99 6.97
CA PRO A 123 -10.66 1.11 6.12
C PRO A 123 -11.31 2.49 6.10
N GLU A 124 -11.30 3.21 7.23
CA GLU A 124 -11.90 4.55 7.31
C GLU A 124 -11.11 5.55 6.48
N THR A 125 -9.79 5.45 6.52
CA THR A 125 -8.87 6.24 5.70
C THR A 125 -9.04 5.91 4.21
N ALA A 126 -9.16 4.63 3.85
CA ALA A 126 -9.44 4.22 2.48
C ALA A 126 -10.76 4.82 1.97
N ARG A 127 -11.83 4.74 2.77
CA ARG A 127 -13.12 5.36 2.46
C ARG A 127 -12.98 6.87 2.29
N ALA A 128 -12.25 7.55 3.18
CA ALA A 128 -12.06 8.99 3.12
C ALA A 128 -11.38 9.43 1.80
N TRP A 129 -10.38 8.70 1.31
CA TRP A 129 -9.80 8.96 -0.01
C TRP A 129 -10.82 8.82 -1.15
N VAL A 130 -11.62 7.76 -1.13
CA VAL A 130 -12.67 7.55 -2.15
C VAL A 130 -13.71 8.67 -2.12
N GLU A 131 -14.17 9.08 -0.94
CA GLU A 131 -15.27 10.05 -0.79
C GLU A 131 -14.82 11.50 -0.97
N GLN A 132 -13.62 11.87 -0.49
CA GLN A 132 -13.16 13.26 -0.49
C GLN A 132 -12.35 13.61 -1.74
N VAL A 133 -11.57 12.66 -2.28
CA VAL A 133 -10.70 12.89 -3.44
C VAL A 133 -11.30 12.29 -4.71
N GLY A 134 -11.92 11.12 -4.61
CA GLY A 134 -12.49 10.39 -5.74
C GLY A 134 -13.47 11.17 -6.62
N PRO A 135 -14.39 12.02 -6.09
CA PRO A 135 -15.28 12.81 -6.94
C PRO A 135 -14.53 13.77 -7.88
N THR A 136 -13.49 14.44 -7.39
CA THR A 136 -12.68 15.38 -8.18
C THR A 136 -11.91 14.63 -9.27
N LEU A 137 -11.29 13.49 -8.94
CA LEU A 137 -10.57 12.68 -9.92
C LEU A 137 -11.48 12.17 -11.04
N ARG A 138 -12.69 11.70 -10.71
CA ARG A 138 -13.65 11.20 -11.70
C ARG A 138 -14.21 12.28 -12.61
N GLN A 139 -14.36 13.51 -12.12
CA GLN A 139 -14.84 14.63 -12.93
C GLN A 139 -13.86 14.96 -14.07
N ASP A 140 -12.56 14.88 -13.77
CA ASP A 140 -11.49 15.32 -14.66
C ASP A 140 -10.71 14.15 -15.33
N GLY A 141 -11.13 12.90 -15.07
CA GLY A 141 -10.59 11.70 -15.72
C GLY A 141 -9.30 11.14 -15.13
N ALA A 142 -8.90 11.58 -13.94
CA ALA A 142 -7.73 11.05 -13.23
C ALA A 142 -8.03 9.73 -12.51
N VAL A 143 -7.00 8.89 -12.36
CA VAL A 143 -7.14 7.52 -11.85
C VAL A 143 -6.88 7.47 -10.34
N LEU A 144 -7.82 6.88 -9.58
CA LEU A 144 -7.62 6.48 -8.19
C LEU A 144 -7.32 4.98 -8.13
N ALA A 145 -6.18 4.62 -7.54
CA ALA A 145 -5.77 3.23 -7.31
C ALA A 145 -5.32 3.04 -5.87
N MET A 146 -5.39 1.79 -5.38
CA MET A 146 -5.04 1.46 -3.99
C MET A 146 -4.17 0.21 -3.89
N VAL A 147 -3.16 0.27 -3.04
CA VAL A 147 -2.54 -0.90 -2.40
C VAL A 147 -3.11 -0.93 -0.99
N ALA A 148 -3.96 -1.92 -0.69
CA ALA A 148 -4.60 -2.05 0.60
C ALA A 148 -4.03 -3.27 1.34
N SER A 149 -3.89 -3.19 2.66
CA SER A 149 -3.57 -4.37 3.48
C SER A 149 -4.63 -5.46 3.30
N ALA A 150 -4.28 -6.71 3.57
CA ALA A 150 -5.19 -7.85 3.42
C ALA A 150 -6.48 -7.70 4.24
N GLN A 151 -6.44 -6.99 5.37
CA GLN A 151 -7.61 -6.71 6.20
C GLN A 151 -8.47 -5.55 5.68
N THR A 152 -7.88 -4.61 4.93
CA THR A 152 -8.57 -3.41 4.44
C THR A 152 -9.12 -3.60 3.04
N ALA A 153 -8.46 -4.40 2.21
CA ALA A 153 -8.88 -4.68 0.84
C ALA A 153 -10.34 -5.16 0.69
N PRO A 154 -10.90 -6.03 1.56
CA PRO A 154 -12.31 -6.43 1.46
C PRO A 154 -13.29 -5.26 1.59
N LEU A 155 -12.92 -4.21 2.34
CA LEU A 155 -13.73 -3.01 2.52
C LEU A 155 -13.59 -2.05 1.33
N VAL A 156 -12.48 -2.13 0.59
CA VAL A 156 -12.26 -1.38 -0.65
C VAL A 156 -12.93 -2.05 -1.86
N GLN A 157 -13.16 -3.36 -1.79
CA GLN A 157 -13.70 -4.17 -2.89
C GLN A 157 -14.99 -3.61 -3.53
N PRO A 158 -15.98 -3.06 -2.80
CA PRO A 158 -17.17 -2.47 -3.41
C PRO A 158 -16.86 -1.26 -4.30
N TYR A 159 -15.84 -0.45 -3.95
CA TYR A 159 -15.42 0.69 -4.75
C TYR A 159 -14.68 0.29 -6.03
N PHE A 160 -14.02 -0.89 -6.02
CA PHE A 160 -13.31 -1.45 -7.16
C PHE A 160 -14.22 -2.25 -8.12
N SER A 161 -15.17 -3.00 -7.57
CA SER A 161 -16.09 -3.86 -8.34
C SER A 161 -17.38 -3.18 -8.78
N GLY A 162 -17.66 -1.98 -8.25
CA GLY A 162 -18.84 -1.19 -8.60
C GLY A 162 -18.86 -0.72 -10.06
N ASN A 163 -20.05 -0.33 -10.52
CA ASN A 163 -20.26 0.31 -11.82
C ASN A 163 -21.09 1.59 -11.63
N PRO A 164 -20.50 2.79 -11.77
CA PRO A 164 -19.12 3.05 -12.17
C PRO A 164 -18.08 2.66 -11.09
N ARG A 165 -16.84 2.37 -11.52
CA ARG A 165 -15.72 2.14 -10.60
C ARG A 165 -15.33 3.45 -9.92
N GLN A 166 -15.05 3.38 -8.63
CA GLN A 166 -14.51 4.50 -7.86
C GLN A 166 -13.02 4.31 -7.55
N VAL A 167 -12.56 3.06 -7.56
CA VAL A 167 -11.14 2.67 -7.51
C VAL A 167 -10.87 1.82 -8.76
N GLU A 168 -9.93 2.23 -9.60
CA GLU A 168 -9.68 1.57 -10.89
C GLU A 168 -8.73 0.38 -10.78
N ALA A 169 -7.87 0.36 -9.76
CA ALA A 169 -6.96 -0.74 -9.48
C ALA A 169 -6.82 -0.97 -7.98
N LEU A 170 -6.86 -2.23 -7.57
CA LEU A 170 -6.72 -2.67 -6.19
C LEU A 170 -5.70 -3.79 -6.08
N ILE A 171 -4.67 -3.59 -5.26
CA ILE A 171 -3.70 -4.61 -4.86
C ILE A 171 -3.98 -4.96 -3.40
N SER A 172 -4.30 -6.22 -3.14
CA SER A 172 -4.70 -6.73 -1.82
C SER A 172 -3.55 -7.47 -1.15
N GLY A 173 -2.91 -6.82 -0.18
CA GLY A 173 -1.84 -7.37 0.66
C GLY A 173 -0.71 -8.04 -0.13
N LEU A 174 -0.03 -8.98 0.52
CA LEU A 174 1.08 -9.73 -0.07
C LEU A 174 0.67 -10.56 -1.29
N ALA A 175 -0.53 -11.16 -1.26
CA ALA A 175 -1.02 -12.00 -2.36
C ALA A 175 -1.21 -11.18 -3.65
N GLY A 176 -1.82 -10.00 -3.54
CA GLY A 176 -1.97 -9.06 -4.66
C GLY A 176 -0.62 -8.51 -5.13
N GLY A 177 0.28 -8.18 -4.19
CA GLY A 177 1.64 -7.73 -4.53
C GLY A 177 2.43 -8.79 -5.30
N GLY A 178 2.40 -10.04 -4.86
CA GLY A 178 3.04 -11.16 -5.55
C GLY A 178 2.42 -11.46 -6.93
N ALA A 179 1.11 -11.28 -7.08
CA ALA A 179 0.45 -11.38 -8.38
C ALA A 179 0.90 -10.26 -9.33
N TYR A 180 1.08 -9.03 -8.82
CA TYR A 180 1.60 -7.90 -9.58
C TYR A 180 3.07 -8.12 -10.00
N GLU A 181 3.91 -8.61 -9.10
CA GLU A 181 5.30 -9.00 -9.39
C GLU A 181 5.36 -9.98 -10.57
N ASN A 182 4.53 -11.02 -10.52
CA ASN A 182 4.47 -12.02 -11.59
C ASN A 182 3.99 -11.41 -12.93
N ALA A 183 2.97 -10.55 -12.90
CA ALA A 183 2.43 -9.90 -14.09
C ALA A 183 3.39 -8.86 -14.70
N SER A 184 4.22 -8.21 -13.87
CA SER A 184 5.21 -7.21 -14.28
C SER A 184 6.60 -7.80 -14.55
N ALA A 185 6.75 -9.13 -14.42
CA ALA A 185 8.04 -9.82 -14.46
C ALA A 185 9.10 -9.18 -13.53
N SER A 186 8.66 -8.61 -12.41
CA SER A 186 9.53 -8.02 -11.40
C SER A 186 9.85 -9.02 -10.30
N ASN A 187 11.06 -8.93 -9.75
CA ASN A 187 11.49 -9.73 -8.61
C ASN A 187 11.33 -8.92 -7.32
N GLY A 188 10.10 -8.81 -6.84
CA GLY A 188 9.83 -8.09 -5.60
C GLY A 188 9.83 -8.98 -4.34
N PRO A 189 9.69 -8.36 -3.16
CA PRO A 189 9.63 -9.06 -1.88
C PRO A 189 8.28 -9.74 -1.59
N ALA A 190 7.17 -9.30 -2.17
CA ALA A 190 5.83 -9.76 -1.79
C ALA A 190 5.65 -11.26 -2.02
N ARG A 191 6.09 -11.78 -3.17
CA ARG A 191 6.03 -13.22 -3.48
C ARG A 191 6.85 -14.05 -2.50
N ARG A 192 8.07 -13.61 -2.18
CA ARG A 192 8.95 -14.34 -1.24
C ARG A 192 8.34 -14.43 0.15
N VAL A 193 7.79 -13.33 0.65
CA VAL A 193 7.12 -13.30 1.95
C VAL A 193 5.85 -14.15 1.93
N TRP A 194 5.07 -14.08 0.84
CA TRP A 194 3.86 -14.90 0.67
C TRP A 194 4.14 -16.40 0.64
N ASP A 195 5.17 -16.83 -0.10
CA ASP A 195 5.56 -18.24 -0.19
C ASP A 195 6.03 -18.78 1.17
N ALA A 196 6.82 -17.99 1.91
CA ALA A 196 7.27 -18.35 3.26
C ALA A 196 6.09 -18.46 4.26
N TYR A 197 5.17 -17.49 4.21
CA TYR A 197 3.95 -17.51 5.03
C TYR A 197 3.08 -18.74 4.72
N SER A 198 2.86 -19.01 3.43
CA SER A 198 2.06 -20.14 2.96
C SER A 198 2.66 -21.49 3.38
N LEU A 199 3.98 -21.64 3.29
CA LEU A 199 4.68 -22.83 3.78
C LEU A 199 4.51 -22.99 5.30
N GLY A 200 4.61 -21.90 6.06
CA GLY A 200 4.36 -21.89 7.50
C GLY A 200 2.97 -22.43 7.83
N LEU A 201 1.93 -21.95 7.13
CA LEU A 201 0.56 -22.45 7.30
C LEU A 201 0.43 -23.94 7.00
N VAL A 202 1.04 -24.42 5.90
CA VAL A 202 1.01 -25.84 5.52
C VAL A 202 1.68 -26.71 6.60
N VAL A 203 2.82 -26.27 7.13
CA VAL A 203 3.52 -26.96 8.22
C VAL A 203 2.67 -26.97 9.49
N SER A 204 2.04 -25.84 9.86
CA SER A 204 1.15 -25.77 11.01
C SER A 204 -0.03 -26.74 10.87
N VAL A 205 -0.69 -26.77 9.71
CA VAL A 205 -1.78 -27.71 9.42
C VAL A 205 -1.30 -29.16 9.57
N PHE A 206 -0.11 -29.48 9.04
CA PHE A 206 0.46 -30.81 9.15
C PHE A 206 0.73 -31.22 10.60
N VAL A 207 1.30 -30.33 11.42
CA VAL A 207 1.53 -30.57 12.85
C VAL A 207 0.22 -30.81 13.60
N ILE A 208 -0.83 -30.04 13.32
CA ILE A 208 -2.16 -30.21 13.93
C ILE A 208 -2.76 -31.57 13.55
N LEU A 209 -2.67 -31.96 12.29
CA LEU A 209 -3.19 -33.25 11.80
C LEU A 209 -2.46 -34.43 12.42
N VAL A 210 -1.11 -34.39 12.45
CA VAL A 210 -0.29 -35.44 13.07
C VAL A 210 -0.58 -35.52 14.57
N GLY A 211 -0.64 -34.39 15.27
CA GLY A 211 -0.98 -34.34 16.69
C GLY A 211 -2.35 -34.95 16.99
N THR A 212 -3.34 -34.63 16.16
CA THR A 212 -4.70 -35.18 16.28
C THR A 212 -4.72 -36.69 16.03
N ALA A 213 -4.02 -37.16 14.99
CA ALA A 213 -3.92 -38.59 14.68
C ALA A 213 -3.25 -39.38 15.81
N LEU A 214 -2.18 -38.83 16.39
CA LEU A 214 -1.49 -39.43 17.53
C LEU A 214 -2.37 -39.47 18.79
N ASP A 215 -3.11 -38.40 19.12
CA ASP A 215 -4.03 -38.36 20.25
C ASP A 215 -5.15 -39.41 20.12
N VAL A 216 -5.77 -39.51 18.93
CA VAL A 216 -6.81 -40.51 18.65
C VAL A 216 -6.24 -41.93 18.77
N THR A 217 -5.06 -42.19 18.21
CA THR A 217 -4.42 -43.51 18.28
C THR A 217 -4.05 -43.87 19.72
N TYR A 218 -3.52 -42.91 20.48
CA TYR A 218 -3.17 -43.10 21.89
C TYR A 218 -4.40 -43.43 22.75
N LYS A 219 -5.51 -42.70 22.57
CA LYS A 219 -6.78 -42.97 23.27
C LYS A 219 -7.38 -44.33 22.90
N ALA A 220 -7.25 -44.77 21.65
CA ALA A 220 -7.72 -46.08 21.22
C ALA A 220 -6.90 -47.26 21.79
N LEU A 221 -5.61 -47.04 22.06
CA LEU A 221 -4.71 -48.04 22.62
C LEU A 221 -4.77 -48.14 24.16
N LEU A 222 -5.28 -47.11 24.85
CA LEU A 222 -5.49 -47.18 26.29
C LEU A 222 -6.70 -48.08 26.61
N PRO A 223 -6.52 -49.18 27.37
CA PRO A 223 -7.64 -50.02 27.77
C PRO A 223 -8.61 -49.18 28.61
N GLY A 224 -9.89 -49.19 28.22
CA GLY A 224 -10.92 -48.42 28.90
C GLY A 224 -10.91 -48.68 30.40
N LYS A 225 -10.57 -47.67 31.19
CA LYS A 225 -10.89 -47.65 32.62
C LYS A 225 -12.41 -47.68 32.73
N LYS A 226 -12.99 -48.89 32.82
CA LYS A 226 -14.36 -49.10 33.29
C LYS A 226 -14.40 -48.54 34.71
N GLY A 227 -15.05 -47.38 34.88
CA GLY A 227 -15.38 -46.84 36.19
C GLY A 227 -16.20 -47.87 36.98
N LYS A 228 -15.81 -48.08 38.23
CA LYS A 228 -16.71 -48.60 39.27
C LYS A 228 -17.56 -47.46 39.80
#